data_AF-A0A921AUJ4-F1
#
_entry.id   AF-A0A921AUJ4-F1
#
_cell.length_a   1.000
_cell.length_b   1.000
_cell.length_c   1.000
_cell.angle_alpha   90.00
_cell.angle_beta   90.00
_cell.angle_gamma   90.00
#
_symmetry.space_group_name_H-M   'P 1'
#
loop_
_entity.id
_entity.type
_entity.pdbx_description
1 polymer ?
#
loop_
_entity_poly.entity_id
_entity_poly.type
_entity_poly.pdbx_seq_one_letter_code
_entity_poly.pdbx_strand_id
1 'polypeptide(L)'
;FDEFEEYPAPVETEPEEEHPAALLEGCAVTMEGGVPFLDLASLLWEEFSLALPVKPLCRPDCRGLCPECGKNLNEGACGCSRDSGDPRLAALRQLKVKHQG
;
A
#
# COMPACT_ATOMS: atom_id res chain seq x y z
N PHE A 1 -6.97 -32.67 -17.74
CA PHE A 1 -5.52 -32.37 -17.64
C PHE A 1 -5.02 -32.35 -19.06
N ASP A 2 -5.45 -31.34 -19.79
CA ASP A 2 -5.11 -31.01 -21.17
C ASP A 2 -5.69 -29.60 -21.38
N GLU A 3 -5.00 -28.80 -22.18
CA GLU A 3 -5.31 -27.39 -22.50
C GLU A 3 -4.73 -26.35 -21.53
N PHE A 4 -3.41 -26.34 -21.42
CA PHE A 4 -2.65 -25.14 -21.10
C PHE A 4 -2.24 -24.52 -22.43
N GLU A 5 -3.05 -23.61 -22.95
CA GLU A 5 -2.79 -22.91 -24.21
C GLU A 5 -1.50 -22.08 -24.06
N GLU A 6 -0.54 -22.34 -24.95
CA GLU A 6 0.80 -21.79 -24.88
C GLU A 6 0.76 -20.27 -25.09
N TYR A 7 1.14 -19.53 -24.04
CA TYR A 7 1.18 -18.07 -24.07
C TYR A 7 2.19 -17.63 -25.15
N PRO A 8 1.81 -16.79 -26.13
CA PRO A 8 2.74 -16.37 -27.16
C PRO A 8 3.87 -15.54 -26.54
N ALA A 9 5.10 -15.79 -27.00
CA ALA A 9 6.27 -15.01 -26.64
C ALA A 9 6.05 -13.52 -27.02
N PRO A 10 6.54 -12.56 -26.20
CA PRO A 10 6.33 -11.15 -26.47
C PRO A 10 7.07 -10.76 -27.75
N VAL A 11 6.35 -10.14 -28.68
CA VAL A 11 6.89 -9.54 -29.91
C VAL A 11 7.79 -8.37 -29.54
N GLU A 12 9.06 -8.45 -29.96
CA GLU A 12 10.01 -7.36 -29.94
C GLU A 12 9.61 -6.29 -30.95
N THR A 13 9.44 -5.03 -30.51
CA THR A 13 10.05 -3.82 -31.11
C THR A 13 9.56 -2.53 -30.44
N GLU A 14 10.46 -1.52 -30.45
CA GLU A 14 10.42 -0.15 -29.88
C GLU A 14 11.10 0.01 -28.51
N PRO A 15 11.84 1.12 -28.30
CA PRO A 15 13.25 1.13 -27.89
C PRO A 15 13.46 1.02 -26.37
N GLU A 16 14.69 0.64 -25.99
CA GLU A 16 15.22 0.67 -24.62
C GLU A 16 15.12 2.07 -24.01
N GLU A 17 13.99 2.40 -23.39
CA GLU A 17 13.97 3.37 -22.29
C GLU A 17 14.17 2.61 -20.97
N GLU A 18 15.35 2.03 -20.81
CA GLU A 18 15.84 1.77 -19.47
C GLU A 18 16.27 3.11 -18.86
N HIS A 19 15.51 3.61 -17.88
CA HIS A 19 16.16 3.82 -16.59
C HIS A 19 15.19 3.81 -15.38
N PRO A 20 15.38 2.88 -14.43
CA PRO A 20 14.67 2.81 -13.15
C PRO A 20 15.15 3.86 -12.12
N ALA A 21 15.50 5.08 -12.55
CA ALA A 21 15.57 6.26 -11.68
C ALA A 21 14.16 6.84 -11.40
N ALA A 22 13.19 6.49 -12.25
CA ALA A 22 11.80 6.92 -12.25
C ALA A 22 10.93 6.41 -11.08
N LEU A 23 11.50 5.67 -10.12
CA LEU A 23 10.72 5.14 -8.99
C LEU A 23 10.75 6.00 -7.74
N LEU A 24 11.78 6.83 -7.49
CA LEU A 24 11.79 7.77 -6.35
C LEU A 24 12.68 9.02 -6.57
N GLU A 25 13.20 9.27 -7.77
CA GLU A 25 13.99 10.48 -8.07
C GLU A 25 13.38 11.21 -9.26
N GLY A 26 12.32 11.98 -9.04
CA GLY A 26 11.61 12.69 -10.08
C GLY A 26 11.21 14.09 -9.65
N CYS A 27 11.79 15.10 -10.28
CA CYS A 27 11.23 16.46 -10.24
C CYS A 27 9.80 16.38 -10.80
N ALA A 28 8.79 16.88 -10.09
CA ALA A 28 7.40 16.92 -10.58
C ALA A 28 7.24 17.69 -11.91
N VAL A 29 8.25 18.49 -12.27
CA VAL A 29 8.34 19.23 -13.52
C VAL A 29 9.52 18.71 -14.35
N THR A 30 9.24 18.26 -15.57
CA THR A 30 10.24 17.88 -16.58
C THR A 30 10.24 18.87 -17.74
N MET A 31 11.24 18.78 -18.63
CA MET A 31 11.30 19.59 -19.86
C MET A 31 11.16 18.68 -21.07
N GLU A 32 10.06 18.80 -21.81
CA GLU A 32 9.78 18.02 -23.02
C GLU A 32 9.80 18.96 -24.22
N GLY A 33 10.73 18.77 -25.16
CA GLY A 33 10.83 19.65 -26.34
C GLY A 33 11.03 21.15 -26.02
N GLY A 34 11.57 21.47 -24.83
CA GLY A 34 11.76 22.85 -24.38
C GLY A 34 10.54 23.48 -23.71
N VAL A 35 9.43 22.73 -23.53
CA VAL A 35 8.30 23.16 -22.70
C VAL A 35 8.30 22.45 -21.35
N PRO A 36 7.91 23.13 -20.25
CA PRO A 36 7.77 22.48 -18.96
C PRO A 36 6.54 21.56 -18.98
N PHE A 37 6.74 20.31 -18.60
CA PHE A 37 5.70 19.32 -18.39
C PHE A 37 5.55 19.06 -16.89
N LEU A 38 4.32 19.01 -16.39
CA LEU A 38 4.00 18.79 -14.97
C LEU A 38 3.29 17.45 -14.81
N ASP A 39 3.89 16.52 -14.08
CA ASP A 39 3.24 15.26 -13.73
C ASP A 39 2.27 15.46 -12.55
N LEU A 40 1.02 15.70 -12.90
CA LEU A 40 -0.06 15.80 -11.92
C LEU A 40 -0.41 14.46 -11.27
N ALA A 41 -0.15 13.33 -11.93
CA ALA A 41 -0.54 12.02 -11.39
C ALA A 41 0.30 11.70 -10.14
N SER A 42 1.62 11.91 -10.20
CA SER A 42 2.51 11.72 -9.06
C SER A 42 2.18 12.66 -7.90
N LEU A 43 1.97 13.95 -8.18
CA LEU A 43 1.62 14.93 -7.15
C LEU A 43 0.28 14.61 -6.47
N LEU A 44 -0.74 14.25 -7.25
CA LEU A 44 -2.04 13.87 -6.70
C LEU A 44 -1.95 12.57 -5.90
N TRP A 45 -1.12 11.62 -6.33
CA TRP A 45 -0.93 10.36 -5.62
C TRP A 45 -0.30 10.56 -4.25
N GLU A 46 0.70 11.44 -4.13
CA GLU A 46 1.33 11.80 -2.86
C GLU A 46 0.30 12.39 -1.89
N GLU A 47 -0.41 13.44 -2.32
CA GLU A 47 -1.40 14.11 -1.48
C GLU A 47 -2.56 13.16 -1.11
N PHE A 48 -3.04 12.39 -2.09
CA PHE A 48 -4.09 11.40 -1.85
C PHE A 48 -3.66 10.34 -0.83
N SER A 49 -2.43 9.83 -0.94
CA SER A 49 -1.90 8.82 -0.01
C SER A 49 -1.80 9.35 1.42
N LEU A 50 -1.44 10.62 1.60
CA LEU A 50 -1.40 11.28 2.90
C LEU A 50 -2.79 11.56 3.47
N ALA A 51 -3.77 11.84 2.59
CA ALA A 51 -5.15 12.07 2.97
C ALA A 51 -5.91 10.78 3.36
N LEU A 52 -5.39 9.60 2.99
CA LEU A 52 -6.03 8.34 3.34
C LEU A 52 -6.03 8.10 4.85
N PRO A 53 -7.16 7.63 5.42
CA PRO A 53 -7.21 7.30 6.83
C PRO A 53 -6.30 6.09 7.13
N VAL A 54 -5.58 6.15 8.25
CA VAL A 54 -4.72 5.04 8.74
C VAL A 54 -5.51 3.74 8.89
N LYS A 55 -6.81 3.83 9.18
CA LYS A 55 -7.72 2.69 9.25
C LYS A 55 -8.96 2.98 8.39
N PRO A 56 -8.98 2.57 7.12
CA PRO A 56 -10.14 2.76 6.26
C PRO A 56 -11.30 1.91 6.79
N LEU A 57 -12.37 2.59 7.18
CA LEU A 57 -13.59 1.98 7.68
C LEU A 57 -14.75 2.38 6.75
N CYS A 58 -15.71 1.49 6.57
CA CYS A 58 -16.88 1.78 5.73
C CYS A 58 -17.83 2.85 6.33
N ARG A 59 -17.68 3.17 7.63
CA ARG A 59 -18.40 4.22 8.35
C ARG A 59 -17.67 4.60 9.64
N PRO A 60 -17.92 5.79 10.23
CA PRO A 60 -17.18 6.28 11.40
C PRO A 60 -17.23 5.39 12.65
N ASP A 61 -18.33 4.66 12.84
CA ASP A 61 -18.59 3.78 14.00
C ASP A 61 -18.33 2.29 13.69
N CYS A 62 -17.76 1.96 12.53
CA CYS A 62 -17.54 0.58 12.12
C CYS A 62 -16.49 -0.10 13.03
N ARG A 63 -16.87 -1.22 13.64
CA ARG A 63 -15.95 -2.05 14.44
C ARG A 63 -14.90 -2.79 13.61
N GLY A 64 -15.06 -2.80 12.28
CA GLY A 64 -14.15 -3.45 11.33
C GLY A 64 -14.30 -4.97 11.27
N LEU A 65 -13.32 -5.62 10.65
CA LEU A 65 -13.23 -7.07 10.54
C LEU A 65 -12.18 -7.62 11.51
N CYS A 66 -12.36 -8.87 11.95
CA CYS A 66 -11.31 -9.57 12.68
C CYS A 66 -10.10 -9.78 11.76
N PRO A 67 -8.87 -9.39 12.15
CA PRO A 67 -7.69 -9.57 11.31
C PRO A 67 -7.27 -11.04 11.17
N GLU A 68 -7.75 -11.93 12.05
CA GLU A 68 -7.43 -13.36 12.01
C GLU A 68 -8.45 -14.17 11.18
N CYS A 69 -9.75 -13.91 11.34
CA CYS A 69 -10.79 -14.73 10.71
C CYS A 69 -11.74 -13.96 9.78
N GLY A 70 -11.58 -12.65 9.64
CA GLY A 70 -12.42 -11.82 8.76
C GLY A 70 -13.85 -11.57 9.25
N LYS A 71 -14.25 -12.10 10.42
CA LYS A 71 -15.61 -11.90 10.96
C LYS A 71 -15.94 -10.41 11.08
N ASN A 72 -17.14 -10.05 10.63
CA ASN A 72 -17.71 -8.73 10.84
C ASN A 72 -17.92 -8.46 12.34
N LEU A 73 -17.09 -7.61 12.93
CA LEU A 73 -17.17 -7.31 14.35
C LEU A 73 -18.42 -6.49 14.69
N ASN A 74 -19.10 -5.93 13.68
CA ASN A 74 -20.39 -5.26 13.87
C ASN A 74 -21.53 -6.22 14.24
N GLU A 75 -21.41 -7.51 13.94
CA GLU A 75 -22.40 -8.55 14.30
C GLU A 75 -22.10 -9.20 15.66
N GLY A 76 -20.98 -8.84 16.29
CA GLY A 76 -20.56 -9.38 17.59
C GLY A 76 -19.09 -9.80 17.60
N ALA A 77 -18.62 -10.22 18.77
CA ALA A 77 -17.23 -10.64 18.95
C ALA A 77 -16.89 -11.91 18.14
N CYS A 78 -15.65 -12.00 17.68
CA CYS A 78 -15.04 -13.25 17.20
C CYS A 78 -14.54 -14.09 18.38
N GLY A 79 -14.39 -15.40 18.16
CA GLY A 79 -13.77 -16.32 19.13
C GLY A 79 -12.25 -16.45 18.99
N CYS A 80 -11.62 -15.66 18.12
CA CYS A 80 -10.17 -15.62 17.94
C CYS A 80 -9.45 -15.31 19.26
N SER A 81 -8.32 -15.98 19.49
CA SER A 81 -7.46 -15.66 20.62
C SER A 81 -6.96 -14.23 20.45
N ARG A 82 -6.84 -13.48 21.55
CA ARG A 82 -6.12 -12.20 21.47
C ARG A 82 -4.65 -12.52 21.40
N ASP A 83 -4.07 -12.34 20.22
CA ASP A 83 -2.66 -12.63 19.98
C ASP A 83 -1.76 -11.86 20.96
N SER A 84 -0.68 -12.51 21.39
CA SER A 84 0.29 -11.97 22.36
C SER A 84 1.29 -10.98 21.75
N GLY A 85 0.95 -10.45 20.57
CA GLY A 85 1.83 -9.72 19.66
C GLY A 85 2.78 -10.65 18.91
N ASP A 86 3.45 -10.10 17.89
CA ASP A 86 4.46 -10.84 17.10
C ASP A 86 5.57 -11.37 18.02
N PRO A 87 5.90 -12.68 17.98
CA PRO A 87 6.91 -13.28 18.85
C PRO A 87 8.31 -12.68 18.65
N ARG A 88 8.64 -12.16 17.46
CA ARG A 88 9.91 -11.49 17.19
C ARG A 88 10.05 -10.18 17.98
N LEU A 89 8.92 -9.57 18.29
CA LEU A 89 8.82 -8.33 19.07
C LEU A 89 8.60 -8.61 20.58
N ALA A 90 8.69 -9.87 21.04
CA ALA A 90 8.42 -10.23 22.43
C ALA A 90 9.30 -9.49 23.45
N ALA A 91 10.55 -9.16 23.08
CA ALA A 91 11.46 -8.38 23.93
C ALA A 91 10.95 -6.95 24.21
N LEU A 92 10.11 -6.40 23.33
CA LEU A 92 9.55 -5.05 23.46
C LEU A 92 8.27 -5.00 24.31
N ARG A 93 7.77 -6.13 24.82
CA ARG A 93 6.53 -6.17 25.64
C ARG A 93 6.58 -5.28 26.89
N GLN A 94 7.78 -4.99 27.40
CA GLN A 94 7.99 -4.15 28.58
C GLN A 94 8.45 -2.72 28.25
N LEU A 95 8.55 -2.37 26.96
CA LEU A 95 9.02 -1.06 26.51
C LEU A 95 7.97 0.02 26.85
N LYS A 96 8.36 1.00 27.67
CA LYS A 96 7.54 2.18 27.99
C LYS A 96 8.06 3.39 27.22
N VAL A 97 7.35 3.81 26.18
CA VAL A 97 7.67 5.05 25.45
C VAL A 97 7.09 6.23 26.23
N LYS A 98 7.93 7.20 26.61
CA LYS A 98 7.47 8.45 27.23
C LYS A 98 6.87 9.34 26.13
N HIS A 99 5.55 9.49 26.10
CA HIS A 99 4.91 10.47 25.23
C HIS A 99 5.16 11.86 25.82
N GLN A 100 5.93 12.70 25.12
CA GLN A 100 5.95 14.13 25.39
C GLN A 100 4.77 14.72 24.61
N GLY A 101 3.84 15.33 25.34
CA GLY A 101 2.77 16.15 24.78
C GLY A 101 3.20 17.62 24.77
#